data_AF-A0A1R3JGM7-F1
#
_entry.id   AF-A0A1R3JGM7-F1
#
_cell.length_a   1.000
_cell.length_b   1.000
_cell.length_c   1.000
_cell.angle_alpha   90.00
_cell.angle_beta   90.00
_cell.angle_gamma   90.00
#
_symmetry.space_group_name_H-M   'P 1'
#
loop_
_entity.id
_entity.type
_entity.pdbx_description
1 polymer ?
#
loop_
_entity_poly.entity_id
_entity_poly.type
_entity_poly.pdbx_seq_one_letter_code
_entity_poly.pdbx_strand_id
1 'polypeptide(L)'
;MADALSVIPASVLRNLSDKLYEKRKNAALEVEGIVKQLASSGDHEKISAVINLLTTEFTYSPQANHRKGGLIGLAAATVGLTSEAAQHLEVVRGDFIIFFNQIFDALCKLSADSDANVQSAAHLLDRLVKDIVTESDQFRFV
;
A
#
# COMPACT_ATOMS: atom_id res chain seq x y z
N MET A 1 10.24 -18.27 -2.36
CA MET A 1 9.85 -17.52 -1.16
C MET A 1 10.58 -16.20 -1.24
N ALA A 2 9.91 -15.12 -1.65
CA ALA A 2 10.53 -13.79 -1.70
C ALA A 2 10.46 -13.18 -0.30
N ASP A 3 11.61 -13.04 0.36
CA ASP A 3 11.67 -12.40 1.67
C ASP A 3 11.44 -10.88 1.49
N ALA A 4 10.26 -10.39 1.87
CA ALA A 4 9.97 -8.95 1.89
C ALA A 4 10.99 -8.15 2.75
N LEU A 5 11.65 -8.81 3.69
CA LEU A 5 12.75 -8.29 4.50
C LEU A 5 14.03 -7.98 3.70
N SER A 6 14.23 -8.65 2.55
CA SER A 6 15.32 -8.33 1.61
C SER A 6 15.01 -7.09 0.76
N VAL A 7 13.73 -6.76 0.65
CA VAL A 7 13.21 -5.70 -0.20
C VAL A 7 13.07 -4.39 0.58
N ILE A 8 12.50 -4.46 1.78
CA ILE A 8 12.35 -3.32 2.67
C ILE A 8 13.40 -3.41 3.79
N PRO A 9 14.27 -2.39 3.94
CA PRO A 9 15.24 -2.38 5.02
C PRO A 9 14.55 -2.35 6.39
N ALA A 10 15.10 -3.08 7.36
CA ALA A 10 14.56 -3.14 8.73
C ALA A 10 14.43 -1.75 9.40
N SER A 11 15.25 -0.79 8.98
CA SER A 11 15.14 0.61 9.38
C SER A 11 13.80 1.25 8.98
N VAL A 12 13.30 0.94 7.78
CA VAL A 12 12.01 1.46 7.27
C VAL A 12 10.86 0.84 8.04
N LEU A 13 10.88 -0.49 8.28
CA LEU A 13 9.90 -1.18 9.13
C LEU A 13 9.87 -0.58 10.54
N ARG A 14 11.05 -0.31 11.12
CA ARG A 14 11.16 0.32 12.44
C ARG A 14 10.68 1.77 12.45
N ASN A 15 10.91 2.52 11.39
CA ASN A 15 10.43 3.91 11.25
C ASN A 15 8.92 3.99 11.01
N LEU A 16 8.32 3.01 10.33
CA LEU A 16 6.85 2.89 10.18
C LEU A 16 6.16 2.71 11.54
N SER A 17 6.80 1.99 12.47
CA SER A 17 6.31 1.80 13.83
C SER A 17 6.74 2.91 14.82
N ASP A 18 7.40 3.99 14.35
CA ASP A 18 7.83 5.09 15.21
C ASP A 18 6.61 5.89 15.73
N LYS A 19 6.76 6.66 16.82
CA LYS A 19 5.69 7.53 17.34
C LYS A 19 5.50 8.77 16.47
N LEU A 20 6.56 9.24 15.83
CA LEU A 20 6.56 10.45 15.01
C LEU A 20 5.92 10.21 13.64
N TYR A 21 4.89 10.99 13.31
CA TYR A 21 4.23 10.93 12.02
C TYR A 21 5.18 11.21 10.84
N GLU A 22 6.07 12.19 10.96
CA GLU A 22 7.03 12.53 9.90
C GLU A 22 7.96 11.35 9.57
N LYS A 23 8.43 10.61 10.59
CA LYS A 23 9.24 9.40 10.36
C LYS A 23 8.44 8.31 9.65
N ARG A 24 7.16 8.12 10.01
CA ARG A 24 6.29 7.17 9.31
C ARG A 24 6.11 7.56 7.84
N LYS A 25 5.89 8.85 7.57
CA LYS A 25 5.75 9.38 6.21
C LYS A 25 7.02 9.19 5.39
N ASN A 26 8.19 9.49 5.95
CA ASN A 26 9.47 9.25 5.28
C ASN A 26 9.68 7.76 5.00
N ALA A 27 9.34 6.89 5.95
CA ALA A 27 9.42 5.45 5.76
C ALA A 27 8.47 4.97 4.65
N ALA A 28 7.25 5.53 4.58
CA ALA A 28 6.31 5.26 3.49
C ALA A 28 6.87 5.69 2.13
N LEU A 29 7.44 6.88 2.04
CA LEU A 29 8.03 7.40 0.81
C LEU A 29 9.16 6.50 0.30
N GLU A 30 9.98 5.96 1.21
CA GLU A 30 10.98 4.95 0.88
C GLU A 30 10.33 3.67 0.35
N VAL A 31 9.26 3.17 0.99
CA VAL A 31 8.50 1.99 0.49
C VAL A 31 7.91 2.26 -0.89
N GLU A 32 7.31 3.43 -1.11
CA GLU A 32 6.76 3.83 -2.40
C GLU A 32 7.85 3.79 -3.49
N GLY A 33 9.01 4.38 -3.21
CA GLY A 33 10.14 4.39 -4.14
C GLY A 33 10.65 2.99 -4.48
N ILE A 34 10.76 2.12 -3.47
CA ILE A 34 11.15 0.71 -3.66
C ILE A 34 10.12 -0.03 -4.52
N VAL A 35 8.83 0.12 -4.19
CA VAL A 35 7.74 -0.53 -4.93
C VAL A 35 7.68 -0.04 -6.38
N LYS A 36 7.90 1.26 -6.63
CA LYS A 36 8.06 1.80 -7.99
C LYS A 36 9.22 1.13 -8.73
N GLN A 37 10.41 1.09 -8.13
CA GLN A 37 11.56 0.44 -8.78
C GLN A 37 11.33 -1.04 -9.08
N LEU A 38 10.63 -1.76 -8.21
CA LEU A 38 10.27 -3.17 -8.42
C LEU A 38 9.21 -3.33 -9.51
N ALA A 39 8.23 -2.43 -9.58
CA ALA A 39 7.23 -2.42 -10.64
C ALA A 39 7.91 -2.18 -12.00
N SER A 40 8.84 -1.22 -12.08
CA SER A 40 9.67 -0.95 -13.27
C SER A 40 10.50 -2.15 -13.68
N SER A 41 10.95 -2.94 -12.70
CA SER A 41 11.73 -4.16 -12.92
C SER A 41 10.87 -5.37 -13.28
N GLY A 42 9.54 -5.30 -13.09
CA GLY A 42 8.60 -6.41 -13.26
C GLY A 42 8.60 -7.43 -12.12
N ASP A 43 9.20 -7.12 -10.97
CA ASP A 43 9.34 -7.98 -9.79
C ASP A 43 8.04 -7.99 -8.92
N HIS A 44 6.94 -8.45 -9.52
CA HIS A 44 5.63 -8.48 -8.85
C HIS A 44 5.59 -9.40 -7.62
N GLU A 45 6.39 -10.47 -7.59
CA GLU A 45 6.47 -11.39 -6.43
C GLU A 45 6.97 -10.69 -5.16
N LYS A 46 7.94 -9.78 -5.30
CA LYS A 46 8.52 -9.03 -4.18
C LYS A 46 7.52 -8.01 -3.65
N ILE A 47 6.79 -7.34 -4.55
CA ILE A 47 5.74 -6.38 -4.20
C ILE A 47 4.61 -7.09 -3.44
N SER A 48 4.16 -8.24 -3.94
CA SER A 48 3.16 -9.08 -3.28
C SER A 48 3.60 -9.47 -1.87
N ALA A 49 4.86 -9.90 -1.73
CA ALA A 49 5.42 -10.23 -0.42
C ALA A 49 5.44 -9.02 0.53
N VAL A 50 5.79 -7.83 0.03
CA VAL A 50 5.78 -6.57 0.80
C VAL A 50 4.38 -6.21 1.29
N ILE A 51 3.38 -6.23 0.40
CA ILE A 51 2.00 -5.91 0.75
C ILE A 51 1.47 -6.93 1.76
N ASN A 52 1.69 -8.23 1.52
CA ASN A 52 1.24 -9.27 2.42
C ASN A 52 1.91 -9.18 3.80
N LEU A 53 3.20 -8.84 3.85
CA LEU A 53 3.93 -8.58 5.09
C LEU A 53 3.34 -7.36 5.82
N LEU A 54 3.16 -6.22 5.14
CA LEU A 54 2.57 -5.03 5.75
C LEU A 54 1.14 -5.31 6.26
N THR A 55 0.33 -6.04 5.48
CA THR A 55 -1.01 -6.43 5.88
C THR A 55 -0.99 -7.30 7.15
N THR A 56 -0.20 -8.38 7.12
CA THR A 56 -0.20 -9.40 8.18
C THR A 56 0.55 -8.93 9.43
N GLU A 57 1.72 -8.31 9.29
CA GLU A 57 2.56 -7.92 10.44
C GLU A 57 2.13 -6.61 11.08
N PHE A 58 1.56 -5.67 10.32
CA PHE A 58 1.22 -4.34 10.83
C PHE A 58 -0.28 -4.16 11.05
N THR A 59 -1.11 -4.53 10.07
CA THR A 59 -2.55 -4.25 10.13
C THR A 59 -3.29 -5.17 11.08
N TYR A 60 -2.89 -6.44 11.14
CA TYR A 60 -3.39 -7.39 12.14
C TYR A 60 -2.73 -7.22 13.53
N SER A 61 -1.74 -6.32 13.65
CA SER A 61 -1.05 -6.10 14.92
C SER A 61 -1.94 -5.33 15.92
N PRO A 62 -1.97 -5.73 17.20
CA PRO A 62 -2.73 -5.02 18.24
C PRO A 62 -2.16 -3.64 18.58
N GLN A 63 -0.93 -3.33 18.16
CA GLN A 63 -0.28 -2.08 18.46
C GLN A 63 -0.73 -0.95 17.51
N ALA A 64 -1.28 0.13 18.07
CA ALA A 64 -1.72 1.29 17.29
C ALA A 64 -0.60 1.90 16.42
N ASN A 65 0.66 1.87 16.88
CA ASN A 65 1.79 2.36 16.08
C ASN A 65 2.10 1.47 14.87
N HIS A 66 1.97 0.16 15.02
CA HIS A 66 2.12 -0.78 13.92
C HIS A 66 0.98 -0.60 12.92
N ARG A 67 -0.29 -0.55 13.36
CA ARG A 67 -1.42 -0.32 12.45
C ARG A 67 -1.28 0.95 11.60
N LYS A 68 -0.82 2.05 12.22
CA LYS A 68 -0.51 3.33 11.54
C LYS A 68 0.57 3.17 10.48
N GLY A 69 1.68 2.50 10.84
CA GLY A 69 2.76 2.19 9.91
C GLY A 69 2.29 1.35 8.73
N GLY A 70 1.56 0.27 9.01
CA GLY A 70 1.02 -0.63 7.99
C GLY A 70 0.16 0.09 6.97
N LEU A 71 -0.73 0.98 7.42
CA LEU A 71 -1.64 1.70 6.51
C LEU A 71 -0.91 2.68 5.61
N ILE A 72 -0.04 3.49 6.19
CA ILE A 72 0.80 4.43 5.44
C ILE A 72 1.71 3.68 4.46
N GLY A 73 2.25 2.53 4.86
CA GLY A 73 3.02 1.62 3.99
C GLY A 73 2.16 1.02 2.86
N LEU A 74 0.93 0.59 3.16
CA LEU A 74 -0.02 0.08 2.15
C LEU A 74 -0.38 1.17 1.14
N ALA A 75 -0.63 2.40 1.60
CA ALA A 75 -0.93 3.54 0.76
C ALA A 75 0.23 3.83 -0.19
N ALA A 76 1.45 3.92 0.36
CA ALA A 76 2.68 4.10 -0.41
C ALA A 76 2.90 2.98 -1.43
N ALA A 77 2.72 1.72 -1.04
CA ALA A 77 2.85 0.58 -1.95
C ALA A 77 1.79 0.62 -3.05
N THR A 78 0.54 0.95 -2.71
CA THR A 78 -0.56 1.09 -3.68
C THR A 78 -0.23 2.19 -4.68
N VAL A 79 0.11 3.40 -4.22
CA VAL A 79 0.49 4.53 -5.09
C VAL A 79 1.69 4.18 -5.98
N GLY A 80 2.70 3.52 -5.42
CA GLY A 80 3.88 3.09 -6.17
C GLY A 80 3.53 2.14 -7.31
N LEU A 81 2.61 1.21 -7.06
CA LEU A 81 2.09 0.30 -8.09
C LEU A 81 1.25 1.04 -9.12
N THR A 82 0.27 1.85 -8.70
CA THR A 82 -0.65 2.51 -9.62
C THR A 82 0.07 3.47 -10.56
N SER A 83 1.10 4.15 -10.07
CA SER A 83 1.87 5.13 -10.83
C SER A 83 2.58 4.53 -12.05
N GLU A 84 3.00 3.28 -12.00
CA GLU A 84 3.62 2.57 -13.14
C GLU A 84 2.64 1.62 -13.84
N ALA A 85 1.66 1.08 -13.11
CA ALA A 85 0.60 0.25 -13.67
C ALA A 85 -0.26 0.99 -14.71
N ALA A 86 -0.30 2.33 -14.69
CA ALA A 86 -0.92 3.14 -15.75
C ALA A 86 -0.36 2.84 -17.16
N GLN A 87 0.87 2.31 -17.26
CA GLN A 87 1.46 1.89 -18.54
C GLN A 87 1.09 0.46 -18.98
N HIS A 88 0.60 -0.40 -18.08
CA HIS A 88 0.28 -1.83 -18.32
C HIS A 88 -1.09 -2.27 -17.74
N LEU A 89 -2.10 -1.38 -17.82
CA LEU A 89 -3.44 -1.49 -17.24
C LEU A 89 -4.19 -2.82 -17.50
N GLU A 90 -3.91 -3.51 -18.60
CA GLU A 90 -4.66 -4.72 -18.99
C GLU A 90 -4.24 -5.97 -18.20
N VAL A 91 -2.95 -6.12 -17.88
CA VAL A 91 -2.42 -7.29 -17.15
C VAL A 91 -2.59 -7.09 -15.64
N VAL A 92 -2.46 -5.84 -15.16
CA VAL A 92 -2.53 -5.49 -13.74
C VAL A 92 -3.95 -5.58 -13.18
N ARG A 93 -5.00 -5.52 -14.01
CA ARG A 93 -6.39 -5.68 -13.52
C ARG A 93 -6.62 -7.01 -12.79
N GLY A 94 -5.93 -8.07 -13.18
CA GLY A 94 -5.99 -9.36 -12.49
C GLY A 94 -5.29 -9.30 -11.13
N ASP A 95 -4.05 -8.83 -11.10
CA ASP A 95 -3.23 -8.77 -9.88
C ASP A 95 -3.71 -7.73 -8.87
N PHE A 96 -4.10 -6.53 -9.31
CA PHE A 96 -4.65 -5.51 -8.43
C PHE A 96 -5.92 -6.01 -7.75
N ILE A 97 -6.80 -6.74 -8.45
CA ILE A 97 -8.01 -7.32 -7.84
C ILE A 97 -7.67 -8.33 -6.72
N ILE A 98 -6.57 -9.08 -6.84
CA ILE A 98 -6.13 -10.02 -5.80
C ILE A 98 -5.72 -9.26 -4.54
N PHE A 99 -4.94 -8.18 -4.68
CA PHE A 99 -4.52 -7.35 -3.54
C PHE A 99 -5.62 -6.41 -3.05
N PHE A 100 -6.56 -6.04 -3.91
CA PHE A 100 -7.66 -5.13 -3.61
C PHE A 100 -8.47 -5.63 -2.43
N ASN A 101 -8.78 -6.93 -2.38
CA ASN A 101 -9.56 -7.50 -1.29
C ASN A 101 -8.84 -7.33 0.06
N GLN A 102 -7.52 -7.55 0.10
CA GLN A 102 -6.73 -7.34 1.31
C GLN A 102 -6.57 -5.86 1.68
N ILE A 103 -6.30 -5.01 0.69
CA ILE A 103 -6.16 -3.56 0.87
C ILE A 103 -7.48 -2.95 1.34
N PHE A 104 -8.61 -3.38 0.77
CA PHE A 104 -9.94 -2.92 1.13
C PHE A 104 -10.39 -3.43 2.50
N ASP A 105 -10.11 -4.70 2.84
CA ASP A 105 -10.36 -5.24 4.19
C ASP A 105 -9.53 -4.49 5.24
N ALA A 106 -8.24 -4.24 4.96
CA ALA A 106 -7.37 -3.42 5.77
C ALA A 106 -7.94 -2.00 5.93
N LEU A 107 -8.34 -1.35 4.83
CA LEU A 107 -8.95 -0.03 4.86
C LEU A 107 -10.22 0.01 5.70
N CYS A 108 -11.11 -0.96 5.55
CA CYS A 108 -12.38 -0.99 6.28
C CYS A 108 -12.12 -1.10 7.79
N LYS A 109 -11.21 -1.98 8.20
CA LYS A 109 -10.78 -2.13 9.60
C LYS A 109 -10.15 -0.86 10.15
N LEU A 110 -9.36 -0.17 9.34
CA LEU A 110 -8.62 1.00 9.75
C LEU A 110 -9.43 2.30 9.69
N SER A 111 -10.42 2.37 8.80
CA SER A 111 -11.39 3.47 8.75
C SER A 111 -12.23 3.50 10.03
N ALA A 112 -12.47 2.33 10.64
CA ALA A 112 -13.07 2.20 11.97
C ALA A 112 -12.10 2.45 13.14
N ASP A 113 -10.82 2.72 12.89
CA ASP A 113 -9.84 3.06 13.93
C ASP A 113 -10.07 4.50 14.40
N SER A 114 -9.79 4.76 15.68
CA SER A 114 -10.08 6.04 16.33
C SER A 114 -9.03 7.12 16.07
N ASP A 115 -7.94 6.78 15.37
CA ASP A 115 -6.80 7.68 15.19
C ASP A 115 -6.89 8.51 13.90
N ALA A 116 -6.83 9.83 14.04
CA ALA A 116 -6.98 10.77 12.91
C ALA A 116 -5.95 10.56 11.78
N ASN A 117 -4.73 10.11 12.11
CA ASN A 117 -3.70 9.82 11.11
C ASN A 117 -4.05 8.60 10.26
N VAL A 118 -4.65 7.58 10.88
CA VAL A 118 -5.11 6.35 10.23
C VAL A 118 -6.28 6.69 9.31
N GLN A 119 -7.25 7.49 9.79
CA GLN A 119 -8.38 7.94 9.00
C GLN A 119 -7.97 8.78 7.79
N SER A 120 -6.98 9.68 7.96
CA SER A 120 -6.48 10.52 6.87
C SER A 120 -5.87 9.67 5.75
N ALA A 121 -5.08 8.65 6.11
CA ALA A 121 -4.47 7.75 5.15
C ALA A 121 -5.49 6.77 4.52
N ALA A 122 -6.49 6.32 5.28
CA ALA A 122 -7.61 5.54 4.74
C ALA A 122 -8.42 6.34 3.71
N HIS A 123 -8.65 7.64 3.96
CA HIS A 123 -9.32 8.54 3.00
C HIS A 123 -8.52 8.73 1.70
N LEU A 124 -7.18 8.81 1.78
CA LEU A 124 -6.34 8.90 0.59
C LEU A 124 -6.47 7.64 -0.27
N LEU A 125 -6.47 6.47 0.38
CA LEU A 125 -6.57 5.19 -0.31
C LEU A 125 -7.98 4.94 -0.86
N ASP A 126 -9.04 5.32 -0.14
CA ASP A 126 -10.42 5.33 -0.65
C ASP A 126 -10.53 6.21 -1.89
N ARG A 127 -9.91 7.39 -1.87
CA ARG A 127 -9.89 8.28 -3.03
C ARG A 127 -9.11 7.67 -4.20
N LEU A 128 -7.94 7.07 -3.96
CA LEU A 128 -7.15 6.37 -5.00
C LEU A 128 -7.90 5.18 -5.59
N VAL A 129 -8.54 4.36 -4.76
CA VAL A 129 -9.37 3.24 -5.21
C VAL A 129 -10.52 3.75 -6.07
N LYS A 130 -11.22 4.79 -5.62
CA LYS A 130 -12.26 5.44 -6.41
C LYS A 130 -11.68 5.92 -7.72
N ASP A 131 -10.57 6.64 -7.70
CA ASP A 131 -9.88 7.14 -8.90
C ASP A 131 -9.53 6.01 -9.86
N ILE A 132 -8.95 4.89 -9.41
CA ILE A 132 -8.67 3.71 -10.23
C ILE A 132 -9.96 3.11 -10.83
N VAL A 133 -11.05 3.07 -10.05
CA VAL A 133 -12.35 2.55 -10.48
C VAL A 133 -13.09 3.54 -11.40
N THR A 134 -12.93 4.86 -11.23
CA THR A 134 -13.59 5.91 -12.02
C THR A 134 -12.77 6.36 -13.23
N GLU A 135 -11.44 6.32 -13.20
CA GLU A 135 -10.57 6.48 -14.38
C GLU A 135 -10.71 5.29 -15.35
N SER A 136 -11.50 4.28 -14.98
CA SER A 136 -12.06 3.31 -15.93
C SER A 136 -13.05 3.93 -16.94
N ASP A 137 -13.28 5.27 -16.95
CA ASP A 137 -14.05 5.98 -17.99
C ASP A 137 -13.39 5.98 -19.39
N GLN A 138 -12.32 5.19 -19.60
CA GLN A 138 -11.95 4.75 -20.95
C GLN A 138 -12.89 3.66 -21.51
N PHE A 139 -13.88 3.20 -20.74
CA PHE A 139 -15.14 2.62 -21.25
C PHE A 139 -16.22 3.71 -21.41
N ARG A 140 -15.88 4.82 -22.07
CA ARG A 140 -16.87 5.57 -22.86
C ARG A 140 -17.27 4.71 -24.07
N PHE A 141 -18.08 3.69 -23.84
CA PHE A 141 -18.85 3.08 -24.92
C PHE A 141 -20.04 3.99 -25.22
N VAL A 142 -20.00 4.57 -26.43
CA VAL A 142 -21.11 5.10 -27.27
C VAL A 142 -22.04 6.15 -26.66
#